data_AF-A0A512U993-F1
#
_entry.id   AF-A0A512U993-F1
#
_cell.length_a   1.000
_cell.length_b   1.000
_cell.length_c   1.000
_cell.angle_alpha   90.00
_cell.angle_beta   90.00
_cell.angle_gamma   90.00
#
_symmetry.space_group_name_H-M   'P 1'
#
loop_
_entity.id
_entity.type
_entity.pdbx_description
1 polymer ?
#
loop_
_entity_poly.entity_id
_entity_poly.type
_entity_poly.pdbx_seq_one_letter_code
_entity_poly.pdbx_strand_id
1 'polypeptide(L)'
;MFHRAYATAARNSNPVRHSEYKLHAWPKGKAPSPHDIFNLSADDCKNRLSYDRAVRATYQKLVKMYHPDLAASKDIMDDDGKLVSAAQKKKRFLDIQSAYEVLKNSRNRQAYAKSQTTTWDDYKRGQTGSFDAYQNEWQMPTVEKYSYTNDPKFWQAGSWEDYYQMRYGRSAPTQEEWEKNKWSILWKVLAAAAVVVSLQVMLALEKTNEFNRQTRLMNLRANAELSDSYSNYDEGLSRFQRIRRFLLYRRSGLVDRDTDGTKMAENEILTKYAQDQLKKM
;
A
#
# COMPACT_ATOMS: atom_id res chain seq x y z
N MET A 1 -65.16 -5.65 27.85
CA MET A 1 -63.93 -5.83 27.05
C MET A 1 -62.85 -4.94 27.65
N PHE A 2 -61.77 -5.52 28.17
CA PHE A 2 -60.68 -4.75 28.76
C PHE A 2 -59.77 -4.21 27.64
N HIS A 3 -59.72 -2.89 27.49
CA HIS A 3 -58.74 -2.25 26.61
C HIS A 3 -57.35 -2.43 27.20
N ARG A 4 -56.53 -3.23 26.52
CA ARG A 4 -55.09 -3.33 26.81
C ARG A 4 -54.44 -2.01 26.39
N ALA A 5 -54.15 -1.16 27.36
CA ALA A 5 -53.24 -0.04 27.18
C ALA A 5 -51.81 -0.60 27.16
N TYR A 6 -51.15 -0.55 26.01
CA TYR A 6 -49.73 -0.89 25.91
C TYR A 6 -48.90 0.24 26.52
N ALA A 7 -47.83 -0.12 27.24
CA ALA A 7 -46.89 0.85 27.79
C ALA A 7 -46.19 1.61 26.64
N THR A 8 -46.64 2.83 26.37
CA THR A 8 -45.91 3.76 25.51
C THR A 8 -44.70 4.25 26.29
N ALA A 9 -43.50 4.09 25.71
CA ALA A 9 -42.28 4.61 26.32
C ALA A 9 -42.48 6.11 26.62
N ALA A 10 -42.25 6.50 27.88
CA ALA A 10 -42.37 7.89 28.31
C ALA A 10 -41.51 8.77 27.40
N ARG A 11 -42.16 9.65 26.63
CA ARG A 11 -41.48 10.65 25.82
C ARG A 11 -40.81 11.60 26.81
N ASN A 12 -39.48 11.54 26.90
CA ASN A 12 -38.73 12.45 27.75
C ASN A 12 -38.99 13.88 27.24
N SER A 13 -39.64 14.70 28.07
CA SER A 13 -40.07 16.06 27.73
C SER A 13 -38.92 17.04 27.58
N ASN A 14 -37.73 16.67 28.07
CA ASN A 14 -36.55 17.51 27.99
C ASN A 14 -35.79 17.25 26.68
N PRO A 15 -35.63 18.28 25.83
CA PRO A 15 -34.90 18.16 24.58
C PRO A 15 -33.41 17.95 24.86
N VAL A 16 -32.84 16.93 24.22
CA VAL A 16 -31.44 16.53 24.40
C VAL A 16 -30.54 17.40 23.53
N ARG A 17 -29.50 18.00 24.15
CA ARG A 17 -28.49 18.82 23.45
C ARG A 17 -27.14 18.11 23.32
N HIS A 18 -26.35 18.52 22.34
CA HIS A 18 -24.99 18.00 22.12
C HIS A 18 -24.06 18.22 23.32
N SER A 19 -24.23 19.34 24.04
CA SER A 19 -23.45 19.70 25.23
C SER A 19 -23.56 18.68 26.36
N GLU A 20 -24.72 18.04 26.55
CA GLU A 20 -24.95 17.02 27.58
C GLU A 20 -24.04 15.80 27.41
N TYR A 21 -23.72 15.46 26.16
CA TYR A 21 -22.85 14.33 25.82
C TYR A 21 -21.38 14.73 25.65
N LYS A 22 -21.03 15.99 25.96
CA LYS A 22 -19.72 16.59 25.64
C LYS A 22 -19.38 16.37 24.16
N LEU A 23 -20.35 16.63 23.29
CA LEU A 23 -20.21 16.62 21.84
C LEU A 23 -20.14 18.06 21.33
N HIS A 24 -19.42 18.26 20.23
CA HIS A 24 -19.38 19.53 19.51
C HIS A 24 -20.69 19.74 18.74
N ALA A 25 -20.95 20.97 18.32
CA ALA A 25 -22.09 21.30 17.48
C ALA A 25 -22.04 20.56 16.13
N TRP A 26 -23.19 20.16 15.61
CA TRP A 26 -23.22 19.47 14.31
C TRP A 26 -22.71 20.41 13.19
N PRO A 27 -21.86 19.95 12.27
CA PRO A 27 -21.32 20.78 11.21
C PRO A 27 -22.41 21.30 10.25
N LYS A 28 -22.36 22.59 9.92
CA LYS A 28 -23.36 23.30 9.10
C LYS A 28 -23.18 23.12 7.58
N GLY A 29 -22.13 22.43 7.15
CA GLY A 29 -21.85 22.17 5.72
C GLY A 29 -22.89 21.25 5.07
N LYS A 30 -23.15 21.43 3.76
CA LYS A 30 -24.07 20.56 2.99
C LYS A 30 -23.63 19.08 2.98
N ALA A 31 -22.31 18.85 3.00
CA ALA A 31 -21.67 17.55 3.09
C ALA A 31 -20.48 17.66 4.05
N PRO A 32 -20.68 17.43 5.36
CA PRO A 32 -19.61 17.57 6.34
C PRO A 32 -18.53 16.50 6.15
N SER A 33 -17.26 16.87 6.31
CA SER A 33 -16.16 15.91 6.26
C SER A 33 -16.26 14.93 7.44
N PRO A 34 -15.81 13.67 7.31
CA PRO A 34 -15.64 12.77 8.45
C PRO A 34 -14.85 13.41 9.59
N HIS A 35 -13.84 14.23 9.28
CA HIS A 35 -13.08 14.94 10.30
C HIS A 35 -13.90 16.02 11.02
N ASP A 36 -14.81 16.69 10.30
CA ASP A 36 -15.71 17.70 10.87
C ASP A 36 -16.78 17.07 11.77
N ILE A 37 -17.35 15.93 11.37
CA ILE A 37 -18.38 15.19 12.13
C ILE A 37 -17.83 14.70 13.47
N PHE A 38 -16.53 14.41 13.54
CA PHE A 38 -15.87 13.97 14.76
C PHE A 38 -15.11 15.08 15.50
N ASN A 39 -15.03 16.29 14.91
CA ASN A 39 -14.27 17.44 15.39
C ASN A 39 -12.86 17.07 15.87
N LEU A 40 -12.13 16.37 15.00
CA LEU A 40 -10.77 15.92 15.28
C LEU A 40 -9.79 17.01 14.88
N SER A 41 -9.00 17.51 15.83
CA SER A 41 -7.99 18.52 15.55
C SER A 41 -6.73 17.89 14.91
N ALA A 42 -5.93 18.71 14.21
CA ALA A 42 -4.64 18.27 13.69
C ALA A 42 -3.67 17.80 14.78
N ASP A 43 -3.83 18.28 16.03
CA ASP A 43 -3.02 17.85 17.17
C ASP A 43 -3.40 16.45 17.66
N ASP A 44 -4.68 16.07 17.58
CA ASP A 44 -5.14 14.71 17.90
C ASP A 44 -4.56 13.67 16.94
N CYS A 45 -4.22 14.10 15.72
CA CYS A 45 -3.61 13.27 14.68
C CYS A 45 -2.13 12.94 14.91
N LYS A 46 -1.43 13.60 15.86
CA LYS A 46 0.01 13.39 16.10
C LYS A 46 0.33 12.02 16.69
N ASN A 47 -0.56 11.48 17.52
CA ASN A 47 -0.41 10.16 18.10
C ASN A 47 -1.57 9.24 17.69
N ARG A 48 -1.25 8.14 17.01
CA ARG A 48 -2.23 7.22 16.44
C ARG A 48 -3.15 6.59 17.50
N LEU A 49 -2.60 6.23 18.67
CA LEU A 49 -3.36 5.59 19.73
C LEU A 49 -4.38 6.53 20.38
N SER A 50 -4.00 7.80 20.57
CA SER A 50 -4.93 8.82 21.08
C SER A 50 -6.01 9.14 20.07
N TYR A 51 -5.64 9.21 18.78
CA TYR A 51 -6.59 9.42 17.70
C TYR A 51 -7.65 8.32 17.65
N ASP A 52 -7.24 7.05 17.56
CA ASP A 52 -8.17 5.92 17.43
C ASP A 52 -9.10 5.83 18.65
N ARG A 53 -8.58 6.16 19.84
CA ARG A 53 -9.38 6.26 21.07
C ARG A 53 -10.39 7.41 21.00
N ALA A 54 -9.98 8.59 20.52
CA ALA A 54 -10.86 9.74 20.37
C ALA A 54 -12.01 9.45 19.42
N VAL A 55 -11.71 8.92 18.22
CA VAL A 55 -12.72 8.53 17.21
C VAL A 55 -13.71 7.51 17.77
N ARG A 56 -13.22 6.49 18.47
CA ARG A 56 -14.10 5.46 19.06
C ARG A 56 -14.99 6.05 20.16
N ALA A 57 -14.45 6.93 21.00
CA ALA A 57 -15.19 7.53 22.10
C ALA A 57 -16.28 8.50 21.60
N THR A 58 -15.97 9.34 20.61
CA THR A 58 -16.94 10.24 19.97
C THR A 58 -18.00 9.46 19.21
N TYR A 59 -17.62 8.39 18.49
CA TYR A 59 -18.57 7.51 17.78
C TYR A 59 -19.59 6.90 18.74
N GLN A 60 -19.15 6.33 19.87
CA GLN A 60 -20.05 5.76 20.86
C GLN A 60 -21.05 6.79 21.41
N LYS A 61 -20.62 8.03 21.63
CA LYS A 61 -21.49 9.12 22.08
C LYS A 61 -22.52 9.50 21.00
N LEU A 62 -22.07 9.66 19.76
CA LEU A 62 -22.92 10.03 18.62
C LEU A 62 -23.96 8.94 18.32
N VAL A 63 -23.56 7.66 18.37
CA VAL A 63 -24.49 6.54 18.20
C VAL A 63 -25.53 6.52 19.31
N LYS A 64 -25.16 6.70 20.58
CA LYS A 64 -26.14 6.77 21.68
C LYS A 64 -27.18 7.88 21.51
N MET A 65 -26.82 8.95 20.81
CA MET A 65 -27.69 10.08 20.54
C MET A 65 -28.58 9.86 19.30
N TYR A 66 -28.01 9.36 18.21
CA TYR A 66 -28.65 9.31 16.90
C TYR A 66 -29.10 7.91 16.45
N HIS A 67 -28.89 6.86 17.24
CA HIS A 67 -29.37 5.51 16.91
C HIS A 67 -30.88 5.52 16.65
N PRO A 68 -31.38 4.92 15.56
CA PRO A 68 -32.80 5.00 15.17
C PRO A 68 -33.75 4.57 16.31
N ASP A 69 -33.40 3.51 17.05
CA ASP A 69 -34.24 3.01 18.15
C ASP A 69 -34.28 3.96 19.36
N LEU A 70 -33.17 4.65 19.66
CA LEU A 70 -33.06 5.53 20.83
C LEU A 70 -33.51 6.96 20.50
N ALA A 71 -33.34 7.38 19.25
CA ALA A 71 -33.63 8.72 18.76
C ALA A 71 -35.11 8.91 18.40
N ALA A 72 -35.87 7.80 18.24
CA ALA A 72 -37.31 7.83 18.02
C ALA A 72 -38.09 8.39 19.23
N SER A 73 -37.60 8.14 20.45
CA SER A 73 -38.24 8.58 21.70
C SER A 73 -37.70 9.90 22.26
N LYS A 74 -36.59 10.41 21.73
CA LYS A 74 -35.90 11.62 22.21
C LYS A 74 -36.06 12.77 21.24
N ASP A 75 -36.47 13.93 21.73
CA ASP A 75 -36.45 15.17 20.96
C ASP A 75 -35.02 15.77 21.03
N ILE A 76 -34.37 15.88 19.87
CA ILE A 76 -32.97 16.36 19.77
C ILE A 76 -33.01 17.79 19.24
N MET A 77 -32.37 18.70 19.97
CA MET A 77 -32.20 20.09 19.53
C MET A 77 -30.86 20.26 18.83
N ASP A 78 -30.90 20.96 17.70
CA ASP A 78 -29.72 21.49 17.05
C ASP A 78 -29.21 22.74 17.79
N ASP A 79 -27.99 23.16 17.49
CA ASP A 79 -27.36 24.31 18.15
C ASP A 79 -28.12 25.63 17.90
N ASP A 80 -28.83 25.71 16.76
CA ASP A 80 -29.73 26.83 16.41
C ASP A 80 -31.09 26.78 17.17
N GLY A 81 -31.23 25.89 18.16
CA GLY A 81 -32.45 25.70 18.95
C GLY A 81 -33.60 25.02 18.20
N LYS A 82 -33.36 24.54 16.96
CA LYS A 82 -34.35 23.86 16.13
C LYS A 82 -34.43 22.38 16.45
N LEU A 83 -35.64 21.83 16.49
CA LEU A 83 -35.86 20.39 16.63
C LEU A 83 -35.43 19.66 15.36
N VAL A 84 -34.55 18.68 15.52
CA VAL A 84 -34.06 17.84 14.41
C VAL A 84 -35.17 16.88 13.99
N SER A 85 -35.58 16.94 12.73
CA SER A 85 -36.60 16.04 12.17
C SER A 85 -36.14 14.58 12.21
N ALA A 86 -37.07 13.61 12.30
CA ALA A 86 -36.75 12.18 12.28
C ALA A 86 -35.94 11.77 11.04
N ALA A 87 -36.24 12.35 9.87
CA ALA A 87 -35.49 12.12 8.63
C ALA A 87 -34.03 12.63 8.75
N GLN A 88 -33.84 13.78 9.40
CA GLN A 88 -32.51 14.34 9.64
C GLN A 88 -31.72 13.51 10.67
N LYS A 89 -32.37 13.00 11.73
CA LYS A 89 -31.72 12.09 12.70
C LYS A 89 -31.18 10.84 12.01
N LYS A 90 -31.99 10.23 11.13
CA LYS A 90 -31.58 9.07 10.31
C LYS A 90 -30.41 9.42 9.39
N LYS A 91 -30.49 10.57 8.71
CA LYS A 91 -29.39 11.04 7.84
C LYS A 91 -28.09 11.23 8.64
N ARG A 92 -28.14 11.95 9.76
CA ARG A 92 -26.98 12.15 10.65
C ARG A 92 -26.39 10.81 11.11
N PHE A 93 -27.23 9.83 11.45
CA PHE A 93 -26.77 8.49 11.82
C PHE A 93 -26.00 7.78 10.69
N LEU A 94 -26.52 7.84 9.46
CA LEU A 94 -25.83 7.27 8.28
C LEU A 94 -24.50 7.98 8.02
N ASP A 95 -24.46 9.31 8.14
CA ASP A 95 -23.24 10.11 7.99
C ASP A 95 -22.20 9.76 9.08
N ILE A 96 -22.64 9.53 10.32
CA ILE A 96 -21.77 9.07 11.42
C ILE A 96 -21.19 7.69 11.13
N GLN A 97 -22.00 6.77 10.62
CA GLN A 97 -21.57 5.41 10.31
C GLN A 97 -20.54 5.39 9.17
N SER A 98 -20.83 6.08 8.07
CA SER A 98 -19.91 6.18 6.93
C SER A 98 -18.59 6.86 7.33
N ALA A 99 -18.66 7.96 8.09
CA ALA A 99 -17.48 8.64 8.61
C ALA A 99 -16.63 7.73 9.51
N TYR A 100 -17.25 6.93 10.37
CA TYR A 100 -16.53 6.00 11.24
C TYR A 100 -15.83 4.89 10.44
N GLU A 101 -16.46 4.34 9.42
CA GLU A 101 -15.86 3.31 8.56
C GLU A 101 -14.62 3.81 7.80
N VAL A 102 -14.65 5.08 7.38
CA VAL A 102 -13.51 5.75 6.76
C VAL A 102 -12.38 5.97 7.77
N LEU A 103 -12.69 6.48 8.97
CA LEU A 103 -11.67 6.87 9.94
C LEU A 103 -11.10 5.70 10.76
N LYS A 104 -11.86 4.61 10.97
CA LYS A 104 -11.45 3.46 11.78
C LYS A 104 -10.19 2.77 11.23
N ASN A 105 -10.12 2.57 9.91
CA ASN A 105 -9.02 1.86 9.28
C ASN A 105 -7.96 2.84 8.78
N SER A 106 -6.69 2.63 9.17
CA SER A 106 -5.57 3.47 8.73
C SER A 106 -5.45 3.57 7.21
N ARG A 107 -5.76 2.49 6.49
CA ARG A 107 -5.74 2.46 5.02
C ARG A 107 -6.82 3.35 4.42
N ASN A 108 -8.06 3.20 4.88
CA ASN A 108 -9.21 4.00 4.43
C ASN A 108 -9.00 5.49 4.74
N ARG A 109 -8.43 5.79 5.91
CA ARG A 109 -8.09 7.16 6.31
C ARG A 109 -7.05 7.80 5.39
N GLN A 110 -5.98 7.07 5.06
CA GLN A 110 -4.95 7.55 4.13
C GLN A 110 -5.52 7.73 2.72
N ALA A 111 -6.35 6.80 2.24
CA ALA A 111 -7.03 6.92 0.96
C ALA A 111 -7.95 8.14 0.93
N TYR A 112 -8.70 8.38 2.00
CA TYR A 112 -9.56 9.55 2.14
C TYR A 112 -8.74 10.86 2.14
N ALA A 113 -7.69 10.95 2.96
CA ALA A 113 -6.82 12.11 3.00
C ALA A 113 -6.20 12.42 1.63
N LYS A 114 -5.73 11.38 0.92
CA LYS A 114 -5.27 11.52 -0.47
C LYS A 114 -6.39 12.01 -1.38
N SER A 115 -7.60 11.44 -1.32
CA SER A 115 -8.71 11.87 -2.19
C SER A 115 -9.15 13.33 -1.99
N GLN A 116 -8.97 13.89 -0.79
CA GLN A 116 -9.29 15.30 -0.52
C GLN A 116 -8.24 16.25 -1.09
N THR A 117 -6.98 15.81 -1.17
CA THR A 117 -5.87 16.64 -1.66
C THR A 117 -5.52 16.41 -3.13
N THR A 118 -5.92 15.27 -3.71
CA THR A 118 -5.55 14.89 -5.07
C THR A 118 -6.64 15.35 -6.03
N THR A 119 -6.34 16.37 -6.82
CA THR A 119 -7.23 16.83 -7.89
C THR A 119 -6.92 16.02 -9.16
N TRP A 120 -7.85 15.92 -10.12
CA TRP A 120 -7.56 15.26 -11.41
C TRP A 120 -6.33 15.84 -12.13
N ASP A 121 -6.03 17.11 -11.89
CA ASP A 121 -4.85 17.82 -12.42
C ASP A 121 -3.52 17.37 -11.79
N ASP A 122 -3.53 16.77 -10.59
CA ASP A 122 -2.34 16.22 -9.93
C ASP A 122 -1.94 14.85 -10.49
N TYR A 123 -2.78 14.26 -11.34
CA TYR A 123 -2.49 12.99 -12.01
C TYR A 123 -1.42 13.18 -13.11
N LYS A 124 -0.15 13.17 -12.71
CA LYS A 124 0.98 13.08 -13.64
C LYS A 124 1.13 11.66 -14.16
N ARG A 125 0.57 11.42 -15.34
CA ARG A 125 0.72 10.16 -16.10
C ARG A 125 2.20 9.76 -16.15
N GLY A 126 2.57 8.68 -15.46
CA GLY A 126 3.92 8.10 -15.48
C GLY A 126 4.84 8.41 -14.28
N GLN A 127 4.41 9.19 -13.27
CA GLN A 127 5.23 9.44 -12.06
C GLN A 127 4.78 8.66 -10.81
N THR A 128 3.55 8.16 -10.76
CA THR A 128 3.10 7.26 -9.70
C THR A 128 3.44 5.82 -10.08
N GLY A 129 4.23 5.14 -9.23
CA GLY A 129 4.54 3.73 -9.41
C GLY A 129 3.24 2.94 -9.62
N SER A 130 3.24 2.02 -10.59
CA SER A 130 2.02 1.40 -11.14
C SER A 130 1.10 0.77 -10.09
N PHE A 131 1.60 0.45 -8.89
CA PHE A 131 0.83 -0.14 -7.81
C PHE A 131 -0.13 0.85 -7.11
N ASP A 132 0.25 2.11 -6.94
CA ASP A 132 -0.57 3.11 -6.23
C ASP A 132 -1.66 3.70 -7.14
N ALA A 133 -1.36 3.88 -8.44
CA ALA A 133 -2.36 4.24 -9.45
C ALA A 133 -3.41 3.13 -9.61
N TYR A 134 -2.97 1.86 -9.66
CA TYR A 134 -3.86 0.70 -9.74
C TYR A 134 -4.71 0.53 -8.47
N GLN A 135 -4.16 0.77 -7.27
CA GLN A 135 -4.94 0.68 -6.03
C GLN A 135 -6.02 1.75 -5.89
N ASN A 136 -5.75 2.99 -6.30
CA ASN A 136 -6.73 4.07 -6.26
C ASN A 136 -7.84 3.84 -7.29
N GLU A 137 -7.49 3.39 -8.49
CA GLU A 137 -8.46 3.08 -9.56
C GLU A 137 -9.35 1.86 -9.25
N TRP A 138 -8.91 0.92 -8.41
CA TRP A 138 -9.74 -0.20 -7.95
C TRP A 138 -10.64 0.14 -6.73
N GLN A 139 -10.26 1.11 -5.89
CA GLN A 139 -10.98 1.43 -4.65
C GLN A 139 -11.99 2.59 -4.77
N MET A 140 -11.80 3.53 -5.70
CA MET A 140 -12.71 4.68 -5.86
C MET A 140 -14.02 4.37 -6.64
N PRO A 141 -14.04 3.54 -7.69
CA PRO A 141 -15.29 3.25 -8.41
C PRO A 141 -16.16 2.18 -7.73
N THR A 142 -15.63 1.43 -6.75
CA THR A 142 -16.38 0.37 -6.07
C THR A 142 -17.31 0.89 -4.98
N VAL A 143 -16.96 1.97 -4.27
CA VAL A 143 -17.82 2.53 -3.21
C VAL A 143 -19.07 3.21 -3.79
N GLU A 144 -18.95 3.90 -4.92
CA GLU A 144 -20.11 4.50 -5.60
C GLU A 144 -20.95 3.44 -6.33
N LYS A 145 -20.33 2.46 -7.02
CA LYS A 145 -21.06 1.39 -7.72
C LYS A 145 -21.84 0.49 -6.77
N TYR A 146 -21.33 0.21 -5.56
CA TYR A 146 -22.01 -0.66 -4.59
C TYR A 146 -22.79 0.11 -3.50
N SER A 147 -23.02 1.42 -3.68
CA SER A 147 -23.92 2.16 -2.79
C SER A 147 -25.37 1.68 -2.95
N TYR A 148 -26.14 1.58 -1.85
CA TYR A 148 -27.56 1.18 -1.88
C TYR A 148 -28.41 2.04 -2.83
N THR A 149 -28.03 3.31 -2.99
CA THR A 149 -28.64 4.28 -3.89
C THR A 149 -28.41 3.99 -5.36
N ASN A 150 -27.27 3.41 -5.76
CA ASN A 150 -26.91 3.20 -7.16
C ASN A 150 -27.25 1.79 -7.66
N ASP A 151 -27.15 0.76 -6.82
CA ASP A 151 -27.51 -0.61 -7.19
C ASP A 151 -28.38 -1.27 -6.10
N PRO A 152 -29.70 -0.97 -6.04
CA PRO A 152 -30.60 -1.61 -5.07
C PRO A 152 -30.69 -3.13 -5.26
N LYS A 153 -30.45 -3.61 -6.50
CA LYS A 153 -30.41 -5.04 -6.84
C LYS A 153 -29.25 -5.77 -6.17
N PHE A 154 -28.12 -5.12 -5.93
CA PHE A 154 -26.98 -5.70 -5.22
C PHE A 154 -27.33 -6.06 -3.78
N TRP A 155 -28.09 -5.18 -3.11
CA TRP A 155 -28.48 -5.37 -1.71
C TRP A 155 -29.65 -6.33 -1.53
N GLN A 156 -30.40 -6.59 -2.59
CA GLN A 156 -31.47 -7.59 -2.63
C GLN A 156 -30.97 -8.98 -3.07
N ALA A 157 -29.74 -9.07 -3.61
CA ALA A 157 -29.15 -10.33 -4.02
C ALA A 157 -28.72 -11.17 -2.81
N GLY A 158 -29.66 -11.96 -2.28
CA GLY A 158 -29.40 -12.93 -1.21
C GLY A 158 -28.92 -14.29 -1.73
N SER A 159 -29.19 -14.59 -3.00
CA SER A 159 -28.79 -15.84 -3.66
C SER A 159 -27.64 -15.63 -4.65
N TRP A 160 -26.91 -16.71 -4.96
CA TRP A 160 -25.84 -16.66 -5.96
C TRP A 160 -26.40 -16.35 -7.36
N GLU A 161 -27.62 -16.80 -7.63
CA GLU A 161 -28.36 -16.57 -8.86
C GLU A 161 -28.69 -15.09 -9.07
N ASP A 162 -29.12 -14.39 -8.01
CA ASP A 162 -29.40 -12.95 -8.06
C ASP A 162 -28.12 -12.14 -8.34
N TYR A 163 -27.01 -12.53 -7.72
CA TYR A 163 -25.71 -11.90 -7.96
C TYR A 163 -25.24 -12.13 -9.41
N TYR A 164 -25.43 -13.34 -9.94
CA TYR A 164 -25.08 -13.67 -11.32
C TYR A 164 -25.89 -12.86 -12.33
N GLN A 165 -27.20 -12.73 -12.09
CA GLN A 165 -28.09 -11.90 -12.91
C GLN A 165 -27.70 -10.43 -12.90
N MET A 166 -27.34 -9.89 -11.74
CA MET A 166 -26.87 -8.52 -11.62
C MET A 166 -25.57 -8.29 -12.39
N ARG A 167 -24.59 -9.21 -12.28
CA ARG A 167 -23.27 -9.05 -12.87
C ARG A 167 -23.23 -9.27 -14.38
N TYR A 168 -23.99 -10.23 -14.88
CA TYR A 168 -23.92 -10.66 -16.28
C TYR A 168 -25.18 -10.33 -17.09
N GLY A 169 -26.20 -9.73 -16.47
CA GLY A 169 -27.45 -9.32 -17.12
C GLY A 169 -28.28 -10.50 -17.66
N ARG A 170 -28.00 -11.73 -17.22
CA ARG A 170 -28.63 -12.96 -17.69
C ARG A 170 -28.92 -13.90 -16.53
N SER A 171 -29.96 -14.74 -16.66
CA SER A 171 -30.25 -15.80 -15.69
C SER A 171 -29.04 -16.70 -15.48
N ALA A 172 -28.90 -17.23 -14.25
CA ALA A 172 -27.90 -18.22 -13.95
C ALA A 172 -28.03 -19.42 -14.91
N PRO A 173 -26.91 -19.95 -15.43
CA PRO A 173 -26.95 -21.09 -16.33
C PRO A 173 -27.54 -22.28 -15.59
N THR A 174 -28.58 -22.88 -16.17
CA THR A 174 -29.19 -24.10 -15.64
C THR A 174 -28.21 -25.28 -15.81
N GLN A 175 -28.38 -26.33 -15.01
CA GLN A 175 -27.50 -27.53 -15.09
C GLN A 175 -27.43 -28.10 -16.52
N GLU A 176 -28.53 -28.03 -17.27
CA GLU A 176 -28.60 -28.50 -18.66
C GLU A 176 -27.73 -27.66 -19.64
N GLU A 177 -27.65 -26.34 -19.45
CA GLU A 177 -26.79 -25.47 -20.25
C GLU A 177 -25.31 -25.65 -19.90
N TRP A 178 -25.02 -25.98 -18.64
CA TRP A 178 -23.67 -26.28 -18.19
C TRP A 178 -23.15 -27.60 -18.77
N GLU A 179 -23.97 -28.66 -18.76
CA GLU A 179 -23.56 -29.96 -19.31
C GLU A 179 -23.29 -29.90 -20.81
N LYS A 180 -24.09 -29.12 -21.57
CA LYS A 180 -23.85 -28.90 -23.00
C LYS A 180 -22.54 -28.15 -23.29
N ASN A 181 -22.12 -27.24 -22.41
CA ASN A 181 -20.95 -26.39 -22.62
C ASN A 181 -19.67 -26.85 -21.90
N LYS A 182 -19.74 -27.90 -21.07
CA LYS A 182 -18.64 -28.37 -20.22
C LYS A 182 -17.35 -28.63 -20.99
N TRP A 183 -17.45 -29.26 -22.16
CA TRP A 183 -16.30 -29.56 -23.01
C TRP A 183 -15.69 -28.32 -23.66
N SER A 184 -16.52 -27.36 -24.10
CA SER A 184 -16.05 -26.09 -24.67
C SER A 184 -15.30 -25.25 -23.64
N ILE A 185 -15.80 -25.21 -22.40
CA ILE A 185 -15.14 -24.51 -21.29
C ILE A 185 -13.82 -25.19 -20.95
N LEU A 186 -13.80 -26.52 -20.86
CA LEU A 186 -12.58 -27.28 -20.55
C LEU A 186 -11.47 -27.03 -21.58
N TRP A 187 -11.80 -27.06 -22.88
CA TRP A 187 -10.82 -26.77 -23.93
C TRP A 187 -10.28 -25.33 -23.85
N LYS A 188 -11.11 -24.34 -23.52
CA LYS A 188 -10.67 -22.95 -23.34
C LYS A 188 -9.72 -22.79 -22.16
N VAL A 189 -10.03 -23.43 -21.03
CA VAL A 189 -9.18 -23.41 -19.83
C VAL A 189 -7.85 -24.10 -20.13
N LEU A 190 -7.88 -25.25 -20.81
CA LEU A 190 -6.68 -26.01 -21.16
C LEU A 190 -5.80 -25.25 -22.16
N ALA A 191 -6.40 -24.56 -23.13
CA ALA A 191 -5.68 -23.68 -24.05
C ALA A 191 -5.03 -22.50 -23.31
N ALA A 192 -5.75 -21.84 -22.40
CA ALA A 192 -5.19 -20.75 -21.60
C ALA A 192 -4.04 -21.23 -20.70
N ALA A 193 -4.19 -22.40 -20.07
CA ALA A 193 -3.14 -23.02 -19.26
C ALA A 193 -1.90 -23.34 -20.11
N ALA A 194 -2.09 -23.89 -21.31
CA ALA A 194 -0.99 -24.20 -22.23
C ALA A 194 -0.20 -22.94 -22.63
N VAL A 195 -0.89 -21.81 -22.86
CA VAL A 195 -0.24 -20.52 -23.16
C VAL A 195 0.57 -20.00 -21.96
N VAL A 196 0.03 -20.10 -20.74
CA VAL A 196 0.76 -19.65 -19.54
C VAL A 196 1.99 -20.53 -19.30
N VAL A 197 1.86 -21.84 -19.44
CA VAL A 197 2.99 -22.76 -19.26
C VAL A 197 4.06 -22.54 -20.33
N SER A 198 3.69 -22.33 -21.59
CA SER A 198 4.67 -22.07 -22.65
C SER A 198 5.44 -20.77 -22.42
N LEU A 199 4.77 -19.71 -21.96
CA LEU A 199 5.41 -18.45 -21.54
C LEU A 199 6.38 -18.66 -20.37
N GLN A 200 5.99 -19.43 -19.35
CA GLN A 200 6.86 -19.73 -18.22
C GLN A 200 8.10 -20.54 -18.63
N VAL A 201 7.94 -21.51 -19.54
CA VAL A 201 9.05 -22.31 -20.07
C VAL A 201 10.01 -21.43 -20.89
N MET A 202 9.51 -20.54 -21.75
CA MET A 202 10.36 -19.60 -22.49
C MET A 202 11.18 -18.71 -21.56
N LEU A 203 10.55 -18.10 -20.55
CA LEU A 203 11.23 -17.28 -19.57
C LEU A 203 12.28 -18.07 -18.75
N ALA A 204 11.98 -19.33 -18.42
CA ALA A 204 12.91 -20.20 -17.72
C ALA A 204 14.12 -20.55 -18.60
N LEU A 205 13.92 -20.83 -19.89
CA LEU A 205 15.00 -21.11 -20.83
C LEU A 205 15.91 -19.89 -21.04
N GLU A 206 15.34 -18.69 -21.19
CA GLU A 206 16.11 -17.45 -21.32
C GLU A 206 16.98 -17.20 -20.09
N LYS A 207 16.38 -17.30 -18.88
CA LYS A 207 17.13 -17.14 -17.62
C LYS A 207 18.20 -18.21 -17.46
N THR A 208 17.92 -19.45 -17.85
CA THR A 208 18.90 -20.54 -17.77
C THR A 208 20.07 -20.30 -18.72
N ASN A 209 19.80 -19.83 -19.94
CA ASN A 209 20.85 -19.48 -20.91
C ASN A 209 21.70 -18.31 -20.42
N GLU A 210 21.08 -17.29 -19.82
CA GLU A 210 21.80 -16.18 -19.23
C GLU A 210 22.69 -16.64 -18.06
N PHE A 211 22.15 -17.47 -17.17
CA PHE A 211 22.89 -18.03 -16.03
C PHE A 211 24.07 -18.90 -16.50
N ASN A 212 23.86 -19.75 -17.51
CA ASN A 212 24.93 -20.55 -18.11
C ASN A 212 26.01 -19.67 -18.76
N ARG A 213 25.62 -18.57 -19.43
CA ARG A 213 26.56 -17.60 -20.00
C ARG A 213 27.38 -16.91 -18.91
N GLN A 214 26.72 -16.43 -17.85
CA GLN A 214 27.38 -15.79 -16.72
C GLN A 214 28.34 -16.74 -16.02
N THR A 215 27.92 -18.00 -15.78
CA THR A 215 28.75 -19.05 -15.18
C THR A 215 29.96 -19.35 -16.05
N ARG A 216 29.78 -19.45 -17.38
CA ARG A 216 30.91 -19.65 -18.32
C ARG A 216 31.88 -18.48 -18.28
N LEU A 217 31.40 -17.24 -18.27
CA LEU A 217 32.25 -16.05 -18.15
C LEU A 217 33.00 -16.01 -16.81
N MET A 218 32.33 -16.37 -15.72
CA MET A 218 32.94 -16.45 -14.39
C MET A 218 34.04 -17.51 -14.37
N ASN A 219 33.80 -18.69 -14.92
CA ASN A 219 34.81 -19.75 -15.02
C ASN A 219 35.99 -19.34 -15.89
N LEU A 220 35.75 -18.65 -17.01
CA LEU A 220 36.82 -18.11 -17.86
C LEU A 220 37.65 -17.06 -17.13
N ARG A 221 37.02 -16.16 -16.37
CA ARG A 221 37.73 -15.18 -15.53
C ARG A 221 38.54 -15.85 -14.43
N ALA A 222 37.95 -16.80 -13.71
CA ALA A 222 38.65 -17.55 -12.67
C ALA A 222 39.85 -18.31 -13.23
N ASN A 223 39.73 -18.91 -14.41
CA ASN A 223 40.85 -19.58 -15.08
C ASN A 223 41.93 -18.59 -15.54
N ALA A 224 41.54 -17.41 -16.04
CA ALA A 224 42.48 -16.36 -16.40
C ALA A 224 43.22 -15.84 -15.16
N GLU A 225 42.51 -15.53 -14.09
CA GLU A 225 43.09 -15.11 -12.80
C GLU A 225 43.99 -16.18 -12.20
N LEU A 226 43.63 -17.47 -12.32
CA LEU A 226 44.47 -18.57 -11.90
C LEU A 226 45.76 -18.64 -12.75
N SER A 227 45.64 -18.51 -14.07
CA SER A 227 46.80 -18.44 -14.97
C SER A 227 47.71 -17.26 -14.61
N ASP A 228 47.13 -16.09 -14.37
CA ASP A 228 47.86 -14.90 -13.93
C ASP A 228 48.51 -15.12 -12.57
N SER A 229 47.86 -15.83 -11.65
CA SER A 229 48.46 -16.15 -10.35
C SER A 229 49.72 -17.02 -10.49
N TYR A 230 49.77 -17.95 -11.46
CA TYR A 230 50.95 -18.76 -11.75
C TYR A 230 52.09 -17.94 -12.35
N SER A 231 51.78 -16.95 -13.19
CA SER A 231 52.76 -15.96 -13.67
C SER A 231 52.98 -14.81 -12.67
N ASN A 232 52.37 -14.89 -11.49
CA ASN A 232 52.43 -13.90 -10.43
C ASN A 232 52.04 -12.49 -10.94
N TYR A 233 51.00 -12.43 -11.76
CA TYR A 233 50.46 -11.26 -12.47
C TYR A 233 51.48 -10.55 -13.37
N ASP A 234 52.42 -11.29 -13.94
CA ASP A 234 53.56 -10.75 -14.70
C ASP A 234 54.44 -9.77 -13.87
N GLU A 235 54.26 -9.75 -12.55
CA GLU A 235 55.07 -8.95 -11.64
C GLU A 235 56.43 -9.61 -11.34
N GLY A 236 56.73 -10.73 -12.01
CA GLY A 236 58.02 -11.39 -12.08
C GLY A 236 58.50 -12.09 -10.79
N LEU A 237 59.42 -13.05 -10.96
CA LEU A 237 59.89 -13.94 -9.89
C LEU A 237 61.20 -13.47 -9.23
N SER A 238 61.87 -12.48 -9.82
CA SER A 238 63.16 -12.01 -9.33
C SER A 238 63.03 -11.31 -7.98
N ARG A 239 64.11 -11.34 -7.19
CA ARG A 239 64.15 -10.67 -5.87
C ARG A 239 63.92 -9.16 -5.98
N PHE A 240 64.44 -8.56 -7.05
CA PHE A 240 64.25 -7.13 -7.34
C PHE A 240 62.78 -6.79 -7.60
N GLN A 241 62.11 -7.57 -8.45
CA GLN A 241 60.69 -7.36 -8.75
C GLN A 241 59.80 -7.57 -7.53
N ARG A 242 60.11 -8.54 -6.66
CA ARG A 242 59.42 -8.72 -5.37
C ARG A 242 59.54 -7.50 -4.46
N ILE A 243 60.70 -6.85 -4.41
CA ILE A 243 60.92 -5.62 -3.64
C ILE A 243 60.08 -4.48 -4.24
N ARG A 244 60.15 -4.29 -5.57
CA ARG A 244 59.33 -3.29 -6.28
C ARG A 244 57.84 -3.48 -5.98
N ARG A 245 57.36 -4.72 -6.04
CA ARG A 245 55.98 -5.08 -5.71
C ARG A 245 55.61 -4.72 -4.28
N PHE A 246 56.44 -5.10 -3.30
CA PHE A 246 56.19 -4.76 -1.90
C PHE A 246 56.06 -3.24 -1.69
N LEU A 247 56.90 -2.45 -2.35
CA LEU A 247 56.81 -0.99 -2.31
C LEU A 247 55.51 -0.49 -2.96
N LEU A 248 55.10 -1.04 -4.11
CA LEU A 248 53.84 -0.70 -4.77
C LEU A 248 52.60 -1.03 -3.93
N TYR A 249 52.55 -2.21 -3.30
CA TYR A 249 51.45 -2.59 -2.40
C TYR A 249 51.44 -1.80 -1.11
N ARG A 250 52.62 -1.45 -0.57
CA ARG A 250 52.72 -0.54 0.58
C ARG A 250 52.16 0.83 0.22
N ARG A 251 52.50 1.36 -0.95
CA ARG A 251 52.01 2.65 -1.45
C ARG A 251 50.49 2.66 -1.66
N SER A 252 49.92 1.57 -2.18
CA SER A 252 48.47 1.51 -2.40
C SER A 252 47.64 1.53 -1.11
N GLY A 253 48.24 1.14 0.03
CA GLY A 253 47.61 1.22 1.36
C GLY A 253 47.82 2.53 2.12
N LEU A 254 48.61 3.48 1.60
CA LEU A 254 48.85 4.77 2.24
C LEU A 254 47.83 5.82 1.75
N VAL A 255 47.36 6.66 2.67
CA VAL A 255 46.42 7.76 2.39
C VAL A 255 47.03 8.79 1.43
N ASP A 256 48.35 9.03 1.53
CA ASP A 256 49.14 9.87 0.62
C ASP A 256 49.76 9.06 -0.54
N ARG A 257 48.89 8.43 -1.34
CA ARG A 257 49.27 7.50 -2.42
C ARG A 257 50.15 8.13 -3.53
N ASP A 258 50.05 9.44 -3.73
CA ASP A 258 50.57 10.12 -4.92
C ASP A 258 51.56 11.27 -4.66
N THR A 259 52.00 11.49 -3.42
CA THR A 259 53.02 12.50 -3.13
C THR A 259 54.34 12.19 -3.83
N ASP A 260 54.90 13.14 -4.58
CA ASP A 260 56.15 12.92 -5.35
C ASP A 260 57.33 12.48 -4.48
N GLY A 261 57.34 12.87 -3.19
CA GLY A 261 58.39 12.49 -2.24
C GLY A 261 58.49 10.98 -1.97
N THR A 262 57.36 10.28 -1.86
CA THR A 262 57.36 8.83 -1.60
C THR A 262 57.83 8.05 -2.83
N LYS A 263 57.41 8.46 -4.03
CA LYS A 263 57.85 7.88 -5.31
C LYS A 263 59.35 8.02 -5.53
N MET A 264 59.92 9.20 -5.22
CA MET A 264 61.36 9.45 -5.36
C MET A 264 62.18 8.59 -4.40
N ALA A 265 61.78 8.51 -3.13
CA ALA A 265 62.45 7.68 -2.13
C ALA A 265 62.41 6.19 -2.49
N GLU A 266 61.27 5.68 -2.97
CA GLU A 266 61.12 4.30 -3.42
C GLU A 266 62.00 3.99 -4.65
N ASN A 267 62.04 4.89 -5.64
CA ASN A 267 62.89 4.75 -6.80
C ASN A 267 64.38 4.76 -6.43
N GLU A 268 64.78 5.60 -5.47
CA GLU A 268 66.16 5.64 -4.95
C GLU A 268 66.56 4.33 -4.27
N ILE A 269 65.64 3.71 -3.50
CA ILE A 269 65.87 2.40 -2.89
C ILE A 269 66.08 1.33 -3.97
N LEU A 270 65.27 1.34 -5.03
CA LEU A 270 65.39 0.39 -6.14
C LEU A 270 66.69 0.58 -6.92
N THR A 271 67.09 1.82 -7.22
CA THR A 271 68.34 2.09 -7.95
C THR A 271 69.57 1.72 -7.13
N LYS A 272 69.61 2.05 -5.83
CA LYS A 272 70.70 1.64 -4.93
C LYS A 272 70.82 0.12 -4.85
N TYR A 273 69.69 -0.58 -4.68
CA TYR A 273 69.70 -2.04 -4.65
C TYR A 273 70.22 -2.64 -5.97
N ALA A 274 69.81 -2.10 -7.12
CA ALA A 274 70.30 -2.57 -8.43
C ALA A 274 71.81 -2.34 -8.58
N GLN A 275 72.33 -1.18 -8.18
CA GLN A 275 73.75 -0.86 -8.18
C GLN A 275 74.57 -1.79 -7.26
N ASP A 276 74.05 -2.10 -6.08
CA ASP A 276 74.71 -3.01 -5.13
C ASP A 276 74.75 -4.46 -5.62
N GLN A 277 73.75 -4.91 -6.40
CA GLN A 277 73.80 -6.23 -7.04
C GLN A 277 74.81 -6.27 -8.18
N LEU A 278 74.90 -5.20 -8.99
CA LEU A 278 75.90 -5.10 -10.07
C LEU A 278 77.33 -5.07 -9.55
N LYS A 279 77.58 -4.50 -8.36
CA LYS A 279 78.90 -4.50 -7.70
C LYS A 279 79.28 -5.85 -7.08
N LYS A 280 78.31 -6.73 -6.84
CA LYS A 280 78.53 -8.07 -6.25
C LYS A 280 78.70 -9.17 -7.29
N MET A 281 78.36 -8.88 -8.54
CA MET A 281 78.73 -9.68 -9.71
C MET A 281 80.12 -9.29 -10.19
#